data_AF-A0AAE9F733-F1
#
_entry.id   AF-A0AAE9F733-F1
#
_cell.length_a   1.000
_cell.length_b   1.000
_cell.length_c   1.000
_cell.angle_alpha   90.00
_cell.angle_beta   90.00
_cell.angle_gamma   90.00
#
_symmetry.space_group_name_H-M   'P 1'
#
loop_
_entity.id
_entity.type
_entity.pdbx_description
1 polymer ?
#
loop_
_entity_poly.entity_id
_entity_poly.type
_entity_poly.pdbx_seq_one_letter_code
_entity_poly.pdbx_strand_id
1 'polypeptide(L)'
;MSQEKQLTEGDVVWAKRYVGVLIHRLGDGIWKVKWLALLATTTFGECDENIFAFHKDDEMPQPVGLPEHYHRNAVGIAREYLRLRNTEWGSEAKRIVSPEFVELTGLVRHYDPDVYYDALESLESLDAYEFVDAHRVCNCYEPKKESIVARMASWTSSWLQ
;
A
#
# COMPACT_ATOMS: atom_id res chain seq x y z
N MET A 1 12.81 5.11 -24.75
CA MET A 1 12.42 5.79 -23.50
C MET A 1 11.03 5.31 -23.15
N SER A 2 10.90 4.35 -22.25
CA SER A 2 9.59 3.92 -21.72
C SER A 2 9.02 5.09 -20.92
N GLN A 3 7.81 5.55 -21.23
CA GLN A 3 7.11 6.48 -20.34
C GLN A 3 6.93 5.78 -18.99
N GLU A 4 7.47 6.37 -17.94
CA GLU A 4 7.28 5.87 -16.58
C GLU A 4 5.78 5.87 -16.29
N LYS A 5 5.18 4.68 -16.22
CA LYS A 5 3.74 4.54 -15.99
C LYS A 5 3.43 5.08 -14.59
N GLN A 6 2.41 5.92 -14.49
CA GLN A 6 2.00 6.53 -13.22
C GLN A 6 0.88 5.74 -12.56
N LEU A 7 0.82 5.82 -11.22
CA LEU A 7 -0.30 5.30 -10.45
C LEU A 7 -1.61 6.01 -10.83
N THR A 8 -2.70 5.27 -10.89
CA THR A 8 -4.04 5.77 -11.25
C THR A 8 -5.12 5.33 -10.27
N GLU A 9 -6.28 6.00 -10.30
CA GLU A 9 -7.43 5.61 -9.48
C GLU A 9 -7.90 4.19 -9.85
N GLY A 10 -8.20 3.39 -8.83
CA GLY A 10 -8.59 1.99 -8.97
C GLY A 10 -7.43 0.98 -8.93
N ASP A 11 -6.18 1.46 -8.93
CA ASP A 11 -5.01 0.60 -8.75
C ASP A 11 -5.02 -0.05 -7.36
N VAL A 12 -4.63 -1.33 -7.33
CA VAL A 12 -4.46 -2.10 -6.09
C VAL A 12 -3.00 -2.05 -5.68
N VAL A 13 -2.74 -1.59 -4.46
CA VAL A 13 -1.40 -1.23 -4.01
C VAL A 13 -1.14 -1.70 -2.59
N TRP A 14 0.14 -1.89 -2.28
CA TRP A 14 0.63 -1.77 -0.92
C TRP A 14 0.82 -0.28 -0.60
N ALA A 15 0.22 0.15 0.51
CA ALA A 15 0.45 1.43 1.14
C ALA A 15 1.01 1.13 2.54
N LYS A 16 2.33 1.23 2.69
CA LYS A 16 3.06 0.57 3.81
C LYS A 16 2.69 -0.93 3.88
N ARG A 17 2.26 -1.42 5.04
CA ARG A 17 1.84 -2.83 5.25
C ARG A 17 0.37 -3.09 4.90
N TYR A 18 -0.36 -2.12 4.36
CA TYR A 18 -1.79 -2.21 4.08
C TYR A 18 -2.05 -2.38 2.59
N VAL A 19 -2.83 -3.39 2.20
CA VAL A 19 -3.27 -3.55 0.80
C VAL A 19 -4.56 -2.80 0.54
N GLY A 20 -4.54 -1.83 -0.37
CA GLY A 20 -5.66 -0.93 -0.62
C GLY A 20 -5.88 -0.62 -2.08
N VAL A 21 -6.91 0.18 -2.32
CA VAL A 21 -7.25 0.73 -3.65
C VAL A 21 -7.06 2.22 -3.63
N LEU A 22 -6.40 2.76 -4.65
CA LEU A 22 -6.27 4.20 -4.84
C LEU A 22 -7.61 4.81 -5.23
N ILE A 23 -8.05 5.83 -4.50
CA ILE A 23 -9.36 6.46 -4.72
C ILE A 23 -9.23 7.78 -5.48
N HIS A 24 -8.35 8.68 -5.05
CA HIS A 24 -7.99 9.92 -5.75
C HIS A 24 -6.76 10.55 -5.08
N ARG A 25 -6.13 11.50 -5.78
CA ARG A 25 -5.04 12.32 -5.21
C ARG A 25 -5.61 13.40 -4.29
N LEU A 26 -4.98 13.59 -3.13
CA LEU A 26 -5.30 14.66 -2.18
C LEU A 26 -4.44 15.92 -2.37
N GLY A 27 -3.38 15.81 -3.18
CA GLY A 27 -2.44 16.87 -3.48
C GLY A 27 -1.20 16.27 -4.17
N ASP A 28 -0.15 17.08 -4.30
CA ASP A 28 1.11 16.63 -4.89
C ASP A 28 1.75 15.52 -4.05
N GLY A 29 1.81 14.31 -4.62
CA GLY A 29 2.46 13.16 -4.01
C GLY A 29 1.67 12.48 -2.88
N ILE A 30 0.39 12.80 -2.68
CA ILE A 30 -0.44 12.15 -1.65
C ILE A 30 -1.69 11.53 -2.27
N TRP A 31 -1.91 10.25 -1.97
CA TRP A 31 -3.07 9.49 -2.38
C TRP A 31 -4.02 9.23 -1.22
N LYS A 32 -5.32 9.31 -1.50
CA LYS A 32 -6.35 8.70 -0.65
C LYS A 32 -6.46 7.23 -0.99
N VAL A 33 -6.18 6.37 -0.02
CA VAL A 33 -6.21 4.91 -0.15
C VAL A 33 -7.39 4.36 0.64
N LYS A 34 -8.16 3.47 0.03
CA LYS A 34 -9.18 2.67 0.73
C LYS A 34 -8.60 1.32 1.10
N TRP A 35 -8.59 0.98 2.38
CA TRP A 35 -8.13 -0.33 2.82
C TRP A 35 -9.18 -1.41 2.50
N LEU A 36 -8.76 -2.55 1.94
CA LEU A 36 -9.68 -3.60 1.46
C LEU A 36 -10.37 -4.44 2.55
N ALA A 37 -9.87 -4.50 3.78
CA ALA A 37 -10.45 -5.36 4.84
C ALA A 37 -11.12 -4.65 6.02
N LEU A 38 -11.04 -3.32 6.09
CA LEU A 38 -11.79 -2.59 7.10
C LEU A 38 -13.17 -2.18 6.56
N LEU A 39 -13.99 -1.70 7.48
CA LEU A 39 -15.30 -1.11 7.23
C LEU A 39 -15.32 -0.30 5.92
N ALA A 40 -16.45 -0.32 5.20
CA ALA A 40 -16.59 0.29 3.88
C ALA A 40 -16.12 1.77 3.77
N THR A 41 -16.00 2.47 4.90
CA THR A 41 -15.60 3.87 5.03
C THR A 41 -14.13 4.09 5.39
N THR A 42 -13.35 3.05 5.68
CA THR A 42 -11.97 3.24 6.14
C THR A 42 -11.04 3.61 4.99
N THR A 43 -10.62 4.88 5.00
CA THR A 43 -9.65 5.45 4.07
C THR A 43 -8.59 6.20 4.84
N PHE A 44 -7.39 6.32 4.27
CA PHE A 44 -6.29 7.09 4.83
C PHE A 44 -5.50 7.77 3.72
N GLY A 45 -4.75 8.81 4.07
CA GLY A 45 -3.81 9.46 3.17
C GLY A 45 -2.46 8.79 3.24
N GLU A 46 -1.81 8.55 2.10
CA GLU A 46 -0.47 7.99 2.03
C GLU A 46 0.37 8.67 0.95
N CYS A 47 1.67 8.81 1.22
CA CYS A 47 2.62 9.41 0.30
C CYS A 47 2.95 8.44 -0.85
N ASP A 48 3.13 8.97 -2.06
CA ASP A 48 3.43 8.21 -3.28
C ASP A 48 4.71 7.35 -3.17
N GLU A 49 5.67 7.80 -2.38
CA GLU A 49 6.90 7.05 -2.03
C GLU A 49 6.65 5.78 -1.20
N ASN A 50 5.55 5.74 -0.44
CA ASN A 50 5.16 4.62 0.39
C ASN A 50 4.14 3.69 -0.29
N ILE A 51 3.95 3.86 -1.61
CA ILE A 51 2.94 3.15 -2.39
C ILE A 51 3.62 2.35 -3.52
N PHE A 52 3.37 1.04 -3.53
CA PHE A 52 3.86 0.13 -4.54
C PHE A 52 2.75 -0.77 -5.07
N ALA A 53 2.84 -1.20 -6.32
CA ALA A 53 1.85 -2.12 -6.89
C ALA A 53 1.78 -3.40 -6.06
N PHE A 54 0.56 -3.84 -5.76
CA PHE A 54 0.32 -5.15 -5.18
C PHE A 54 0.55 -6.22 -6.26
N HIS A 55 1.30 -7.28 -5.92
CA HIS A 55 1.44 -8.47 -6.74
C HIS A 55 0.73 -9.65 -6.07
N LYS A 56 0.15 -10.56 -6.86
CA LYS A 56 -0.60 -11.72 -6.34
C LYS A 56 0.22 -12.60 -5.39
N ASP A 57 1.53 -12.71 -5.62
CA ASP A 57 2.46 -13.57 -4.86
C ASP A 57 3.20 -12.83 -3.75
N ASP A 58 2.81 -11.58 -3.46
CA ASP A 58 3.38 -10.84 -2.35
C ASP A 58 3.02 -11.48 -1.00
N GLU A 59 4.03 -11.53 -0.14
CA GLU A 59 3.91 -11.88 1.27
C GLU A 59 4.31 -10.67 2.12
N MET A 60 3.33 -10.11 2.83
CA MET A 60 3.54 -8.95 3.69
C MET A 60 3.27 -9.34 5.15
N PRO A 61 4.19 -9.07 6.09
CA PRO A 61 3.93 -9.23 7.51
C PRO A 61 2.71 -8.42 7.95
N GLN A 62 1.94 -8.99 8.87
CA GLN A 62 0.78 -8.33 9.44
C GLN A 62 1.13 -6.94 10.02
N PRO A 63 0.31 -5.90 9.79
CA PRO A 63 0.47 -4.61 10.45
C PRO A 63 0.36 -4.75 11.98
N VAL A 64 1.23 -4.03 12.71
CA VAL A 64 1.24 -4.07 14.18
C VAL A 64 -0.07 -3.52 14.74
N GLY A 65 -0.68 -4.25 15.68
CA GLY A 65 -1.86 -3.78 16.41
C GLY A 65 -3.20 -3.98 15.71
N LEU A 66 -3.24 -4.70 14.58
CA LEU A 66 -4.47 -5.14 13.93
C LEU A 66 -4.67 -6.65 14.10
N PRO A 67 -5.90 -7.16 14.18
CA PRO A 67 -6.17 -8.59 14.10
C PRO A 67 -5.70 -9.23 12.78
N GLU A 68 -5.11 -10.43 12.86
CA GLU A 68 -4.54 -11.15 11.72
C GLU A 68 -5.55 -11.39 10.60
N HIS A 69 -6.79 -11.74 10.98
CA HIS A 69 -7.85 -12.04 10.02
C HIS A 69 -8.19 -10.84 9.12
N TYR A 70 -8.05 -9.60 9.58
CA TYR A 70 -8.26 -8.43 8.71
C TYR A 70 -7.17 -8.35 7.64
N HIS A 71 -5.91 -8.53 8.02
CA HIS A 71 -4.81 -8.54 7.06
C HIS A 71 -5.00 -9.65 6.02
N ARG A 72 -5.26 -10.87 6.49
CA ARG A 72 -5.49 -12.04 5.62
C ARG A 72 -6.68 -11.83 4.67
N ASN A 73 -7.78 -11.28 5.16
CA ASN A 73 -8.94 -10.96 4.33
C ASN A 73 -8.62 -9.89 3.29
N ALA A 74 -7.84 -8.86 3.64
CA ALA A 74 -7.49 -7.78 2.72
C ALA A 74 -6.71 -8.32 1.52
N VAL A 75 -5.70 -9.14 1.82
CA VAL A 75 -4.85 -9.79 0.82
C VAL A 75 -5.68 -10.76 -0.02
N GLY A 76 -6.58 -11.54 0.59
CA GLY A 76 -7.50 -12.42 -0.13
C GLY A 76 -8.40 -11.67 -1.11
N ILE A 77 -8.99 -10.56 -0.68
CA ILE A 77 -9.82 -9.70 -1.54
C ILE A 77 -9.01 -9.12 -2.70
N ALA A 78 -7.79 -8.65 -2.43
CA ALA A 78 -6.90 -8.12 -3.46
C ALA A 78 -6.56 -9.18 -4.52
N ARG A 79 -6.18 -10.39 -4.08
CA ARG A 79 -5.88 -11.52 -4.98
C ARG A 79 -7.09 -11.91 -5.83
N GLU A 80 -8.27 -11.98 -5.22
CA GLU A 80 -9.50 -12.32 -5.95
C GLU A 80 -9.86 -11.23 -6.97
N TYR A 81 -9.68 -9.95 -6.63
CA TYR A 81 -9.88 -8.85 -7.57
C TYR A 81 -8.94 -8.94 -8.78
N LEU A 82 -7.66 -9.25 -8.57
CA LEU A 82 -6.70 -9.45 -9.65
C LEU A 82 -7.06 -10.67 -10.51
N ARG A 83 -7.44 -11.77 -9.87
CA ARG A 83 -7.90 -13.00 -10.55
C ARG A 83 -9.08 -12.73 -11.47
N LEU A 84 -10.09 -11.98 -11.00
CA LEU A 84 -11.27 -11.61 -11.78
C LEU A 84 -10.93 -10.72 -12.99
N ARG A 85 -9.84 -9.95 -12.90
CA ARG A 85 -9.34 -9.09 -13.98
C ARG A 85 -8.29 -9.77 -14.87
N ASN A 86 -7.98 -11.04 -14.60
CA ASN A 86 -6.94 -11.80 -15.31
C ASN A 86 -5.60 -11.06 -15.38
N THR A 87 -5.18 -10.48 -14.25
CA THR A 87 -3.89 -9.80 -14.08
C THR A 87 -3.20 -10.31 -12.82
N GLU A 88 -1.89 -10.18 -12.77
CA GLU A 88 -1.06 -10.53 -11.60
C GLU A 88 -0.66 -9.29 -10.79
N TRP A 89 -0.79 -8.12 -11.41
CA TRP A 89 -0.39 -6.83 -10.88
C TRP A 89 -1.60 -5.94 -10.65
N GLY A 90 -1.61 -5.28 -9.49
CA GLY A 90 -2.59 -4.26 -9.13
C GLY A 90 -2.37 -2.91 -9.80
N SER A 91 -1.18 -2.67 -10.34
CA SER A 91 -0.87 -1.53 -11.22
C SER A 91 0.24 -1.89 -12.20
N GLU A 92 0.26 -1.18 -13.32
CA GLU A 92 1.38 -1.19 -14.27
C GLU A 92 2.54 -0.27 -13.81
N ALA A 93 2.28 0.61 -12.85
CA ALA A 93 3.26 1.50 -12.23
C ALA A 93 3.85 0.87 -10.96
N LYS A 94 5.00 1.36 -10.49
CA LYS A 94 5.56 1.04 -9.15
C LYS A 94 5.66 -0.47 -8.83
N ARG A 95 6.04 -1.27 -9.84
CA ARG A 95 6.27 -2.73 -9.69
C ARG A 95 7.60 -3.06 -9.03
N ILE A 96 8.56 -2.14 -9.13
CA ILE A 96 9.87 -2.25 -8.50
C ILE A 96 9.76 -1.63 -7.11
N VAL A 97 10.06 -2.41 -6.09
CA VAL A 97 9.97 -1.98 -4.69
C VAL A 97 11.34 -1.46 -4.25
N SER A 98 11.37 -0.33 -3.56
CA SER A 98 12.63 0.19 -3.04
C SER A 98 13.15 -0.69 -1.88
N PRO A 99 14.49 -0.82 -1.72
CA PRO A 99 15.07 -1.55 -0.60
C PRO A 99 14.58 -1.03 0.76
N GLU A 100 14.44 0.28 0.91
CA GLU A 100 13.99 0.91 2.16
C GLU A 100 12.56 0.48 2.50
N PHE A 101 11.67 0.39 1.50
CA PHE A 101 10.32 -0.10 1.72
C PHE A 101 10.33 -1.56 2.17
N VAL A 102 11.20 -2.40 1.58
CA VAL A 102 11.37 -3.80 1.98
C VAL A 102 11.87 -3.89 3.42
N GLU A 103 12.89 -3.12 3.80
CA GLU A 103 13.43 -3.08 5.16
C GLU A 103 12.40 -2.64 6.20
N LEU A 104 11.62 -1.60 5.90
CA LEU A 104 10.57 -1.08 6.79
C LEU A 104 9.38 -2.03 6.93
N THR A 105 8.95 -2.64 5.83
CA THR A 105 7.70 -3.41 5.80
C THR A 105 7.90 -4.90 6.02
N GLY A 106 9.06 -5.43 5.64
CA GLY A 106 9.33 -6.86 5.56
C GLY A 106 8.65 -7.54 4.38
N LEU A 107 8.26 -6.80 3.33
CA LEU A 107 7.66 -7.36 2.13
C LEU A 107 8.60 -8.40 1.50
N VAL A 108 8.07 -9.60 1.27
CA VAL A 108 8.72 -10.63 0.46
C VAL A 108 7.95 -10.75 -0.85
N ARG A 109 8.62 -10.47 -1.96
CA ARG A 109 8.11 -10.66 -3.31
C ARG A 109 8.90 -11.79 -3.95
N HIS A 110 8.26 -12.96 -4.09
CA HIS A 110 8.86 -14.10 -4.79
C HIS A 110 9.04 -13.71 -6.27
N TYR A 111 10.30 -13.64 -6.69
CA TYR A 111 10.79 -12.82 -7.82
C TYR A 111 10.37 -13.33 -9.21
N ASP A 112 10.09 -12.37 -10.10
CA ASP A 112 10.30 -12.50 -11.55
C ASP A 112 11.67 -11.87 -11.89
N PRO A 113 12.68 -12.67 -12.29
CA PRO A 113 14.05 -12.21 -12.47
C PRO A 113 14.24 -11.13 -13.54
N ASP A 114 13.33 -10.99 -14.50
CA ASP A 114 13.49 -10.07 -15.65
C ASP A 114 13.37 -8.59 -15.25
N VAL A 115 12.68 -8.27 -14.14
CA VAL A 115 12.46 -6.89 -13.66
C VAL A 115 13.64 -6.37 -12.81
N TYR A 116 14.44 -7.27 -12.24
CA TYR A 116 15.57 -6.91 -11.38
C TYR A 116 16.80 -6.44 -12.18
N TYR A 117 17.07 -7.10 -13.32
CA TYR A 117 18.21 -6.77 -14.15
C TYR A 117 18.08 -5.40 -14.83
N ASP A 118 16.87 -5.01 -15.25
CA ASP A 118 16.62 -3.66 -15.78
C ASP A 118 16.84 -2.55 -14.72
N ALA A 119 16.54 -2.83 -13.45
CA ALA A 119 16.75 -1.89 -12.34
C ALA A 119 18.22 -1.76 -11.95
N LEU A 120 18.96 -2.87 -11.96
CA LEU A 120 20.40 -2.90 -11.68
C LEU A 120 21.24 -2.32 -12.82
N GLU A 121 20.92 -2.60 -14.08
CA GLU A 121 21.59 -1.96 -15.23
C GLU A 121 21.36 -0.44 -15.24
N SER A 122 20.18 0.02 -14.80
CA SER A 122 19.91 1.45 -14.65
C SER A 122 20.71 2.09 -13.50
N LEU A 123 20.97 1.36 -12.42
CA LEU A 123 21.76 1.81 -11.26
C LEU A 123 23.27 1.81 -11.53
N GLU A 124 23.81 0.87 -12.30
CA GLU A 124 25.22 0.87 -12.70
C GLU A 124 25.56 2.00 -13.70
N SER A 125 24.56 2.59 -14.36
CA SER A 125 24.74 3.76 -15.23
C SER A 125 24.75 5.11 -14.50
N LEU A 126 24.38 5.13 -13.21
CA LEU A 126 24.29 6.33 -12.39
C LEU A 126 25.41 6.36 -11.35
N ASP A 127 26.55 6.88 -11.78
CA ASP A 127 27.66 7.39 -10.96
C ASP A 127 27.23 8.63 -10.13
N ALA A 128 26.08 8.56 -9.45
CA ALA A 128 25.40 9.70 -8.84
C ALA A 128 25.13 9.46 -7.35
N TYR A 129 26.23 9.44 -6.60
CA TYR A 129 26.26 9.73 -5.16
C TYR A 129 25.89 11.21 -4.94
N GLU A 130 24.61 11.56 -5.06
CA GLU A 130 24.02 12.79 -4.49
C GLU A 130 22.70 12.44 -3.77
N PHE A 131 22.82 11.57 -2.77
CA PHE A 131 21.80 11.34 -1.76
C PHE A 131 21.90 12.45 -0.71
N VAL A 132 21.22 13.59 -0.91
CA VAL A 132 20.98 14.56 0.18
C VAL A 132 19.62 15.26 0.05
N ASP A 133 18.84 15.14 1.13
CA ASP A 133 17.72 15.96 1.60
C ASP A 133 16.51 16.22 0.68
N ALA A 134 15.48 15.40 0.90
CA ALA A 134 14.13 15.93 1.01
C ALA A 134 13.39 15.25 2.17
N HIS A 135 13.87 15.48 3.40
CA HIS A 135 13.05 15.29 4.60
C HIS A 135 11.87 16.28 4.58
N ARG A 136 10.83 15.99 3.80
CA ARG A 136 9.52 16.59 4.01
C ARG A 136 8.80 15.69 4.99
N VAL A 137 8.82 16.08 6.27
CA VAL A 137 7.99 15.48 7.31
C VAL A 137 6.54 15.60 6.88
N CYS A 138 6.05 14.57 6.18
CA CYS A 138 4.64 14.49 5.85
C CYS A 138 3.93 14.07 7.14
N ASN A 139 2.94 14.88 7.57
CA ASN A 139 2.06 14.54 8.68
C ASN A 139 1.14 13.38 8.25
N CYS A 140 1.70 12.18 8.08
CA CYS A 140 0.97 10.95 7.86
C CYS A 140 0.22 10.62 9.15
N TYR A 141 -1.09 10.84 9.15
CA TYR A 141 -1.93 10.37 10.24
C TYR A 141 -2.08 8.86 10.13
N GLU A 142 -1.33 8.12 10.94
CA GLU A 142 -1.73 6.76 11.27
C GLU A 142 -3.17 6.79 11.80
N PRO A 143 -4.03 5.84 11.40
CA PRO A 143 -5.36 5.75 11.96
C PRO A 143 -5.24 5.60 13.48
N LYS A 144 -5.72 6.60 14.22
CA LYS A 144 -5.82 6.51 15.68
C LYS A 144 -6.61 5.24 16.00
N LYS A 145 -6.08 4.43 16.91
CA LYS A 145 -6.81 3.31 17.52
C LYS A 145 -8.09 3.86 18.15
N GLU A 146 -9.18 3.91 17.40
CA GLU A 146 -10.48 3.95 18.04
C GLU A 146 -10.66 2.60 18.72
N SER A 147 -10.53 2.64 20.04
CA SER A 147 -10.87 1.53 20.92
C SER A 147 -12.23 0.99 20.52
N ILE A 148 -12.27 -0.27 20.06
CA ILE A 148 -13.50 -1.01 19.75
C ILE A 148 -14.47 -0.96 20.96
N VAL A 149 -13.94 -0.78 22.17
CA VAL A 149 -14.72 -0.61 23.42
C VAL A 149 -15.55 0.68 23.42
N ALA A 150 -15.08 1.77 22.81
CA ALA A 150 -15.81 3.04 22.77
C ALA A 150 -17.04 3.00 21.85
N ARG A 151 -17.03 2.16 20.80
CA ARG A 151 -18.18 2.00 19.89
C ARG A 151 -19.26 1.05 20.42
N MET A 152 -18.91 0.11 21.30
CA MET A 152 -19.93 -0.76 21.92
C MET A 152 -20.77 -0.02 22.97
N ALA A 153 -20.23 1.00 23.63
CA ALA A 153 -20.96 1.80 24.63
C ALA A 153 -22.05 2.71 24.02
N SER A 154 -21.94 3.10 22.74
CA SER A 154 -22.96 3.95 22.10
C SER A 154 -24.16 3.17 21.54
N TRP A 155 -24.08 1.84 21.46
CA TRP A 155 -25.17 1.01 20.93
C TRP A 155 -26.18 0.63 22.02
N THR A 156 -25.79 0.57 23.28
CA THR A 156 -26.68 0.22 24.40
C THR A 156 -27.51 1.40 24.91
N SER A 157 -27.13 2.65 24.60
CA SER A 157 -27.87 3.85 25.03
C SER A 157 -29.05 4.19 24.11
N SER A 158 -29.11 3.65 22.89
CA SER A 158 -30.17 3.94 21.91
C SER A 158 -31.37 2.99 21.99
N TRP A 159 -31.35 2.00 22.88
CA TRP A 159 -32.45 1.04 23.08
C TRP A 159 -33.21 1.24 24.41
N LEU A 160 -32.86 2.26 25.19
CA LEU A 160 -33.46 2.56 26.50
C LEU A 160 -34.03 3.99 26.61
N GLN A 161 -34.33 4.65 25.48
CA GLN A 161 -35.14 5.87 25.43
C GLN A 161 -36.38 5.67 24.56
#